data_AF-A0A6V7NG03-F1
#
_entry.id   AF-A0A6V7NG03-F1
#
_cell.length_a   1.000
_cell.length_b   1.000
_cell.length_c   1.000
_cell.angle_alpha   90.00
_cell.angle_beta   90.00
_cell.angle_gamma   90.00
#
_symmetry.space_group_name_H-M   'P 1'
#
loop_
_entity.id
_entity.type
_entity.pdbx_description
1 polymer ?
#
loop_
_entity_poly.entity_id
_entity_poly.type
_entity_poly.pdbx_seq_one_letter_code
_entity_poly.pdbx_strand_id
1 'polypeptide(L)'
;MRTPSSSSFSSSSSSSYLVYSPRLPPLTTTYSASSSSKRAPGPPLQPRVVERGRRVALLLGRGRVRPPLGTGDGAGARGARARRGAPARGLLQLQSLQRLSLARNGFSGALNPSLARIKTLAAVDLSGNALSGPIPAELFAQCGALRALSLADNALTGAVAGSIPSSIWSLHNLKSLDLSFNSFSDELPAGIGKLYKLRTLNLRGNRLSGPVPADIGSCYLLKTLDLSSNMLNGDLPESMQKLSVCSYLSLGSNSLSGQVPNWIGEMKSLQLLDLSCNRFAGRVPDSIQNLTFLQKLDFSENNFTGNLPESIGACRSLLELDFSGNSLMGSHPSWIFRSGLKRISLSGNKMSGVLQIPSDAPQNLSMLDLSDNTFSGEIPLDIRKFHELKLLNLSKNSISGYVPATVGEIKSLEVLDLSWNLLNGSIPNEIGGLVSLKVLRLDKNSLTGEIPVQIGNCSSLTSLILSENNLTGPIPTAVGNLTTIQTIDLSSNKLTGTLPKQLSNLPHLLFFNISRNLFSGNLPAGNYFNTISPSSLSDNPGLCGSVLNRSCPGVLPKPIVLNPNSSSDPVSNPNSPSDARHKKIIFSISALVAIGPLP
;
A
#
# COMPACT_ATOMS: atom_id res chain seq x y z
N MET A 1 -42.90 -48.85 -4.10
CA MET A 1 -41.82 -48.35 -3.24
C MET A 1 -41.69 -46.85 -3.45
N ARG A 2 -41.75 -46.05 -2.38
CA ARG A 2 -41.70 -44.57 -2.42
C ARG A 2 -40.49 -44.09 -1.63
N THR A 3 -39.89 -42.99 -2.04
CA THR A 3 -38.85 -42.26 -1.29
C THR A 3 -39.46 -41.36 -0.21
N PRO A 4 -38.81 -41.28 0.96
CA PRO A 4 -38.70 -40.06 1.79
C PRO A 4 -37.20 -39.72 2.01
N SER A 5 -36.65 -38.51 1.95
CA SER A 5 -37.03 -37.13 2.33
C SER A 5 -36.48 -36.68 3.70
N SER A 6 -35.84 -35.50 3.73
CA SER A 6 -35.28 -34.77 4.89
C SER A 6 -33.97 -35.38 5.47
N SER A 7 -33.02 -34.60 6.00
CA SER A 7 -33.16 -33.35 6.76
C SER A 7 -32.41 -32.13 6.23
N SER A 8 -32.94 -30.96 6.62
CA SER A 8 -32.46 -29.60 6.32
C SER A 8 -31.75 -28.98 7.52
N PHE A 9 -30.75 -28.12 7.27
CA PHE A 9 -30.36 -27.06 8.20
C PHE A 9 -30.30 -25.73 7.46
N SER A 10 -31.04 -24.74 7.95
CA SER A 10 -31.19 -23.42 7.34
C SER A 10 -30.58 -22.32 8.22
N SER A 11 -29.61 -21.60 7.65
CA SER A 11 -29.33 -20.15 7.83
C SER A 11 -29.59 -19.46 9.17
N SER A 12 -28.56 -18.82 9.73
CA SER A 12 -28.66 -17.41 10.16
C SER A 12 -27.31 -16.71 10.41
N SER A 13 -27.24 -15.42 10.00
CA SER A 13 -26.33 -14.37 10.49
C SER A 13 -24.80 -14.59 10.43
N SER A 14 -24.25 -14.57 9.21
CA SER A 14 -22.83 -14.20 9.00
C SER A 14 -22.67 -12.67 9.13
N SER A 15 -22.23 -12.19 10.29
CA SER A 15 -21.90 -10.77 10.48
C SER A 15 -20.75 -10.35 9.57
N SER A 16 -20.98 -9.34 8.75
CA SER A 16 -20.06 -8.86 7.72
C SER A 16 -18.89 -8.08 8.33
N TYR A 17 -17.83 -8.78 8.75
CA TYR A 17 -16.58 -8.11 9.13
C TYR A 17 -15.90 -7.58 7.86
N LEU A 18 -15.89 -6.25 7.73
CA LEU A 18 -15.15 -5.54 6.70
C LEU A 18 -13.66 -5.85 6.85
N VAL A 19 -13.12 -6.66 5.94
CA VAL A 19 -11.68 -6.87 5.80
C VAL A 19 -11.08 -5.58 5.26
N TYR A 20 -10.69 -4.69 6.18
CA TYR A 20 -9.81 -3.57 5.88
C TYR A 20 -8.42 -4.13 5.60
N SER A 21 -8.17 -4.52 4.35
CA SER A 21 -6.81 -4.62 3.82
C SER A 21 -6.28 -3.20 3.63
N PRO A 22 -5.34 -2.70 4.44
CA PRO A 22 -4.74 -1.40 4.17
C PRO A 22 -3.92 -1.52 2.88
N ARG A 23 -4.43 -0.93 1.79
CA ARG A 23 -3.58 -0.62 0.63
C ARG A 23 -2.50 0.33 1.11
N LEU A 24 -1.29 -0.20 1.33
CA LEU A 24 -0.10 0.63 1.52
C LEU A 24 -0.01 1.60 0.33
N PRO A 25 0.19 2.90 0.55
CA PRO A 25 0.39 3.84 -0.54
C PRO A 25 1.68 3.47 -1.30
N PRO A 26 1.74 3.68 -2.62
CA PRO A 26 2.97 3.47 -3.36
C PRO A 26 4.07 4.38 -2.80
N LEU A 27 5.21 3.79 -2.42
CA LEU A 27 6.40 4.53 -2.01
C LEU A 27 6.87 5.39 -3.20
N THR A 28 6.58 6.69 -3.15
CA THR A 28 6.91 7.63 -4.22
C THR A 28 8.43 7.82 -4.30
N THR A 29 9.05 7.26 -5.35
CA THR A 29 10.45 7.51 -5.71
C THR A 29 10.61 8.90 -6.31
N THR A 30 10.86 9.90 -5.46
CA THR A 30 11.18 11.27 -5.89
C THR A 30 12.58 11.34 -6.48
N TYR A 31 12.71 11.15 -7.80
CA TYR A 31 13.93 11.50 -8.54
C TYR A 31 14.07 13.03 -8.64
N SER A 32 14.83 13.63 -7.72
CA SER A 32 15.24 15.03 -7.78
C SER A 32 16.50 15.17 -8.65
N ALA A 33 16.31 15.50 -9.94
CA ALA A 33 17.42 15.88 -10.81
C ALA A 33 17.85 17.32 -10.54
N SER A 34 18.92 17.51 -9.77
CA SER A 34 19.57 18.81 -9.60
C SER A 34 20.26 19.24 -10.90
N SER A 35 20.01 20.46 -11.36
CA SER A 35 20.68 21.05 -12.52
C SER A 35 21.52 22.25 -12.08
N SER A 36 22.84 22.14 -12.25
CA SER A 36 23.78 23.25 -12.05
C SER A 36 24.11 23.89 -13.41
N SER A 37 23.96 25.21 -13.48
CA SER A 37 24.11 25.99 -14.71
C SER A 37 25.44 26.74 -14.74
N LYS A 38 26.16 26.64 -15.86
CA LYS A 38 27.17 27.62 -16.27
C LYS A 38 26.96 28.04 -17.74
N ARG A 39 26.74 29.35 -17.94
CA ARG A 39 26.88 30.11 -19.20
C ARG A 39 28.35 30.06 -19.69
N ALA A 40 28.75 30.28 -20.95
CA ALA A 40 28.18 30.76 -22.22
C ALA A 40 29.13 30.26 -23.37
N PRO A 41 29.06 30.67 -24.67
CA PRO A 41 28.06 31.45 -25.43
C PRO A 41 27.46 30.66 -26.64
N GLY A 42 26.63 31.32 -27.46
CA GLY A 42 26.17 30.81 -28.77
C GLY A 42 26.39 31.86 -29.88
N PRO A 43 25.75 31.77 -31.07
CA PRO A 43 24.79 30.76 -31.56
C PRO A 43 25.26 30.09 -32.88
N PRO A 44 24.41 29.32 -33.59
CA PRO A 44 23.48 29.95 -34.54
C PRO A 44 22.02 29.46 -34.42
N LEU A 45 21.08 30.37 -34.76
CA LEU A 45 19.66 30.15 -35.07
C LEU A 45 18.90 29.13 -34.19
N GLN A 46 18.39 29.58 -33.03
CA GLN A 46 17.44 28.80 -32.24
C GLN A 46 16.12 28.56 -33.01
N PRO A 47 15.56 27.34 -32.98
CA PRO A 47 14.19 27.14 -33.41
C PRO A 47 13.23 27.87 -32.47
N ARG A 48 12.21 28.53 -33.01
CA ARG A 48 11.18 29.19 -32.18
C ARG A 48 10.48 28.13 -31.31
N VAL A 49 10.41 28.41 -30.02
CA VAL A 49 9.67 27.63 -29.01
C VAL A 49 8.55 28.52 -28.48
N VAL A 50 7.34 27.96 -28.35
CA VAL A 50 6.20 28.63 -27.72
C VAL A 50 5.81 27.85 -26.47
N GLU A 51 6.11 28.40 -25.30
CA GLU A 51 5.92 27.73 -24.00
C GLU A 51 4.75 28.27 -23.17
N ARG A 52 4.49 29.59 -23.15
CA ARG A 52 3.41 30.17 -22.32
C ARG A 52 2.74 31.38 -22.96
N GLY A 53 1.39 31.43 -22.92
CA GLY A 53 0.64 32.62 -23.28
C GLY A 53 -0.88 32.44 -23.28
N ARG A 54 -1.62 33.31 -22.55
CA ARG A 54 -3.10 33.28 -22.47
C ARG A 54 -3.82 33.44 -23.82
N ARG A 55 -3.13 33.88 -24.89
CA ARG A 55 -3.67 33.97 -26.27
C ARG A 55 -3.71 32.62 -27.01
N VAL A 56 -3.12 31.56 -26.45
CA VAL A 56 -3.09 30.20 -27.03
C VAL A 56 -4.41 29.43 -26.82
N ALA A 57 -5.28 29.87 -25.91
CA ALA A 57 -6.55 29.19 -25.60
C ALA A 57 -7.52 28.98 -26.78
N LEU A 58 -7.30 29.67 -27.91
CA LEU A 58 -8.06 29.51 -29.16
C LEU A 58 -7.42 28.54 -30.17
N LEU A 59 -6.41 27.76 -29.77
CA LEU A 59 -5.82 26.72 -30.61
C LEU A 59 -6.62 25.41 -30.63
N LEU A 60 -7.29 25.04 -29.54
CA LEU A 60 -7.79 23.68 -29.29
C LEU A 60 -9.32 23.62 -29.33
N GLY A 61 -9.90 24.24 -30.36
CA GLY A 61 -11.36 24.37 -30.52
C GLY A 61 -11.98 25.43 -29.59
N ARG A 62 -13.30 25.33 -29.34
CA ARG A 62 -14.08 26.30 -28.54
C ARG A 62 -13.89 26.13 -27.02
N GLY A 63 -12.66 25.83 -26.58
CA GLY A 63 -12.31 25.51 -25.20
C GLY A 63 -12.38 26.70 -24.24
N ARG A 64 -12.71 26.43 -22.98
CA ARG A 64 -12.49 27.36 -21.85
C ARG A 64 -11.32 26.85 -21.02
N VAL A 65 -10.46 27.76 -20.55
CA VAL A 65 -9.52 27.45 -19.46
C VAL A 65 -10.34 27.44 -18.17
N ARG A 66 -10.45 26.28 -17.49
CA ARG A 66 -10.97 26.26 -16.11
C ARG A 66 -9.88 26.75 -15.16
N PRO A 67 -10.16 27.66 -14.21
CA PRO A 67 -9.24 27.92 -13.12
C PRO A 67 -9.10 26.66 -12.23
N PRO A 68 -7.95 26.46 -11.57
CA PRO A 68 -7.79 25.36 -10.63
C PRO A 68 -8.75 25.52 -9.44
N LEU A 69 -9.27 24.40 -8.94
CA LEU A 69 -10.13 24.36 -7.76
C LEU A 69 -9.29 24.59 -6.50
N GLY A 70 -9.26 25.84 -6.04
CA GLY A 70 -8.87 26.20 -4.68
C GLY A 70 -10.10 26.20 -3.76
N THR A 71 -9.93 25.71 -2.55
CA THR A 71 -10.92 25.72 -1.47
C THR A 71 -11.09 27.12 -0.86
N GLY A 72 -12.33 27.53 -0.57
CA GLY A 72 -12.62 28.68 0.32
C GLY A 72 -13.57 29.72 -0.28
N ASP A 73 -14.81 29.71 0.24
CA ASP A 73 -15.78 30.80 0.43
C ASP A 73 -16.05 31.90 -0.62
N GLY A 74 -17.36 32.15 -0.81
CA GLY A 74 -17.90 33.48 -0.52
C GLY A 74 -18.02 34.51 -1.66
N ALA A 75 -19.24 34.60 -2.21
CA ALA A 75 -19.82 35.77 -2.90
C ALA A 75 -19.26 36.19 -4.29
N GLY A 76 -20.13 36.84 -5.08
CA GLY A 76 -19.70 37.62 -6.25
C GLY A 76 -20.13 37.15 -7.65
N ALA A 77 -21.33 36.59 -7.83
CA ALA A 77 -21.86 36.33 -9.17
C ALA A 77 -22.17 37.63 -9.94
N ARG A 78 -21.21 38.14 -10.73
CA ARG A 78 -21.43 39.15 -11.78
C ARG A 78 -20.96 38.64 -13.14
N GLY A 79 -21.85 38.67 -14.11
CA GLY A 79 -21.69 37.97 -15.40
C GLY A 79 -20.61 38.56 -16.31
N ALA A 80 -19.56 37.78 -16.58
CA ALA A 80 -18.64 38.04 -17.68
C ALA A 80 -19.27 37.56 -19.01
N ARG A 81 -19.73 38.52 -19.84
CA ARG A 81 -20.26 38.25 -21.20
C ARG A 81 -19.31 37.37 -22.02
N ALA A 82 -19.81 36.27 -22.55
CA ALA A 82 -19.06 35.39 -23.46
C ALA A 82 -18.73 36.13 -24.77
N ARG A 83 -17.46 36.48 -25.00
CA ARG A 83 -16.99 36.91 -26.31
C ARG A 83 -16.64 35.69 -27.17
N ARG A 84 -17.38 35.50 -28.27
CA ARG A 84 -17.05 34.51 -29.33
C ARG A 84 -15.70 34.90 -29.96
N GLY A 85 -14.63 34.20 -29.62
CA GLY A 85 -13.32 34.35 -30.26
C GLY A 85 -13.20 33.50 -31.52
N ALA A 86 -12.71 34.08 -32.61
CA ALA A 86 -12.30 33.34 -33.80
C ALA A 86 -11.04 32.50 -33.54
N PRO A 87 -10.83 31.35 -34.21
CA PRO A 87 -9.67 30.48 -33.96
C PRO A 87 -8.34 31.22 -34.17
N ALA A 88 -7.32 30.81 -33.41
CA ALA A 88 -6.03 31.50 -33.33
C ALA A 88 -5.20 31.43 -34.64
N ARG A 89 -5.52 32.30 -35.61
CA ARG A 89 -4.81 32.42 -36.91
C ARG A 89 -3.29 32.65 -36.76
N GLY A 90 -2.85 33.28 -35.67
CA GLY A 90 -1.43 33.65 -35.47
C GLY A 90 -0.47 32.48 -35.36
N LEU A 91 -0.87 31.34 -34.77
CA LEU A 91 0.04 30.19 -34.61
C LEU A 91 0.20 29.40 -35.92
N LEU A 92 -0.80 29.46 -36.81
CA LEU A 92 -0.73 28.91 -38.17
C LEU A 92 0.19 29.71 -39.11
N GLN A 93 0.64 30.90 -38.69
CA GLN A 93 1.66 31.68 -39.41
C GLN A 93 3.10 31.33 -38.95
N LEU A 94 3.27 30.54 -37.89
CA LEU A 94 4.59 30.13 -37.39
C LEU A 94 5.15 28.94 -38.20
N GLN A 95 5.38 29.15 -39.50
CA GLN A 95 5.86 28.13 -40.43
C GLN A 95 7.28 27.59 -40.13
N SER A 96 7.98 28.15 -39.14
CA SER A 96 9.29 27.69 -38.66
C SER A 96 9.24 27.05 -37.26
N LEU A 97 8.04 26.85 -36.69
CA LEU A 97 7.87 26.27 -35.36
C LEU A 97 8.26 24.79 -35.37
N GLN A 98 9.25 24.42 -34.55
CA GLN A 98 9.69 23.02 -34.43
C GLN A 98 9.22 22.33 -33.16
N ARG A 99 8.95 23.08 -32.09
CA ARG A 99 8.46 22.52 -30.82
C ARG A 99 7.26 23.31 -30.32
N LEU A 100 6.21 22.59 -29.93
CA LEU A 100 5.04 23.11 -29.26
C LEU A 100 4.81 22.27 -27.99
N SER A 101 5.02 22.86 -26.81
CA SER A 101 4.59 22.26 -25.54
C SER A 101 3.58 23.18 -24.89
N LEU A 102 2.41 22.60 -24.58
CA LEU A 102 1.26 23.25 -23.94
C LEU A 102 0.72 22.38 -22.80
N ALA A 103 1.57 21.52 -22.23
CA ALA A 103 1.19 20.58 -21.20
C ALA A 103 0.72 21.27 -19.91
N ARG A 104 -0.17 20.62 -19.15
CA ARG A 104 -0.61 21.05 -17.80
C ARG A 104 -1.21 22.46 -17.74
N ASN A 105 -2.03 22.82 -18.74
CA ASN A 105 -2.65 24.15 -18.87
C ASN A 105 -4.19 24.16 -18.73
N GLY A 106 -4.83 23.01 -18.54
CA GLY A 106 -6.30 22.92 -18.42
C GLY A 106 -7.05 23.31 -19.71
N PHE A 107 -6.42 23.16 -20.89
CA PHE A 107 -7.09 23.37 -22.17
C PHE A 107 -8.17 22.31 -22.38
N SER A 108 -9.33 22.70 -22.92
CA SER A 108 -10.49 21.80 -23.11
C SER A 108 -11.03 21.84 -24.54
N GLY A 109 -11.74 20.78 -24.94
CA GLY A 109 -12.33 20.64 -26.27
C GLY A 109 -11.48 19.80 -27.23
N ALA A 110 -11.91 19.73 -28.49
CA ALA A 110 -11.32 18.84 -29.48
C ALA A 110 -10.00 19.36 -30.08
N LEU A 111 -9.11 18.41 -30.40
CA LEU A 111 -7.88 18.69 -31.15
C LEU A 111 -8.20 19.36 -32.48
N ASN A 112 -7.58 20.50 -32.75
CA ASN A 112 -7.83 21.30 -33.94
C ASN A 112 -7.03 20.77 -35.14
N PRO A 113 -7.67 20.30 -36.22
CA PRO A 113 -7.00 19.78 -37.42
C PRO A 113 -6.01 20.76 -38.05
N SER A 114 -6.16 22.07 -37.81
CA SER A 114 -5.30 23.12 -38.37
C SER A 114 -3.83 22.99 -37.96
N LEU A 115 -3.52 22.29 -36.86
CA LEU A 115 -2.15 21.98 -36.43
C LEU A 115 -1.35 21.23 -37.51
N ALA A 116 -2.01 20.42 -38.35
CA ALA A 116 -1.41 19.71 -39.50
C ALA A 116 -0.68 20.64 -40.48
N ARG A 117 -1.05 21.93 -40.52
CA ARG A 117 -0.47 22.92 -41.43
C ARG A 117 0.98 23.31 -41.07
N ILE A 118 1.43 23.03 -39.85
CA ILE A 118 2.76 23.42 -39.36
C ILE A 118 3.74 22.27 -39.63
N LYS A 119 4.09 22.07 -40.90
CA LYS A 119 4.90 20.94 -41.39
C LYS A 119 6.30 20.81 -40.74
N THR A 120 6.80 21.86 -40.10
CA THR A 120 8.10 21.90 -39.41
C THR A 120 8.08 21.32 -38.00
N LEU A 121 6.91 20.96 -37.44
CA LEU A 121 6.82 20.45 -36.08
C LEU A 121 7.59 19.13 -35.93
N ALA A 122 8.61 19.16 -35.08
CA ALA A 122 9.46 18.04 -34.69
C ALA A 122 9.08 17.48 -33.31
N ALA A 123 8.46 18.28 -32.44
CA ALA A 123 7.88 17.81 -31.18
C ALA A 123 6.56 18.52 -30.85
N VAL A 124 5.55 17.76 -30.44
CA VAL A 124 4.27 18.25 -29.93
C VAL A 124 3.98 17.58 -28.59
N ASP A 125 3.66 18.38 -27.58
CA ASP A 125 3.30 17.94 -26.24
C ASP A 125 2.08 18.75 -25.76
N LEU A 126 0.94 18.08 -25.63
CA LEU A 126 -0.32 18.64 -25.16
C LEU A 126 -0.80 17.92 -23.88
N SER A 127 0.11 17.27 -23.16
CA SER A 127 -0.22 16.36 -22.05
C SER A 127 -0.82 17.04 -20.81
N GLY A 128 -1.59 16.33 -19.99
CA GLY A 128 -2.16 16.87 -18.74
C GLY A 128 -3.15 18.01 -18.98
N ASN A 129 -4.07 17.83 -19.92
CA ASN A 129 -5.10 18.81 -20.25
C ASN A 129 -6.49 18.14 -20.17
N ALA A 130 -7.55 18.86 -20.56
CA ALA A 130 -8.92 18.37 -20.62
C ALA A 130 -9.42 18.26 -22.07
N LEU A 131 -8.51 17.90 -23.00
CA LEU A 131 -8.84 17.75 -24.41
C LEU A 131 -9.69 16.51 -24.62
N SER A 132 -10.68 16.58 -25.50
CA SER A 132 -11.75 15.59 -25.58
C SER A 132 -12.18 15.26 -27.01
N GLY A 133 -12.64 14.02 -27.20
CA GLY A 133 -13.10 13.53 -28.51
C GLY A 133 -11.96 13.04 -29.41
N PRO A 134 -12.23 12.82 -30.70
CA PRO A 134 -11.36 12.05 -31.57
C PRO A 134 -10.05 12.76 -31.92
N ILE A 135 -8.94 12.02 -31.99
CA ILE A 135 -7.78 12.46 -32.79
C ILE A 135 -8.22 12.46 -34.27
N PRO A 136 -8.24 13.60 -34.99
CA PRO A 136 -8.60 13.62 -36.40
C PRO A 136 -7.54 12.86 -37.23
N ALA A 137 -7.96 11.93 -38.10
CA ALA A 137 -7.01 11.08 -38.84
C ALA A 137 -5.95 11.88 -39.62
N GLU A 138 -6.34 12.94 -40.32
CA GLU A 138 -5.43 13.78 -41.10
C GLU A 138 -4.53 14.72 -40.26
N LEU A 139 -4.72 14.81 -38.94
CA LEU A 139 -4.08 15.83 -38.09
C LEU A 139 -2.55 15.75 -38.12
N PHE A 140 -1.98 14.55 -38.20
CA PHE A 140 -0.53 14.35 -38.20
C PHE A 140 0.02 13.77 -39.50
N ALA A 141 -0.83 13.34 -40.44
CA ALA A 141 -0.41 12.78 -41.73
C ALA A 141 0.53 13.71 -42.53
N GLN A 142 0.38 15.03 -42.36
CA GLN A 142 1.20 16.06 -43.03
C GLN A 142 2.44 16.50 -42.22
N CYS A 143 2.62 16.01 -41.00
CA CYS A 143 3.69 16.38 -40.07
C CYS A 143 4.90 15.44 -40.16
N GLY A 144 5.42 15.19 -41.36
CA GLY A 144 6.51 14.22 -41.60
C GLY A 144 7.83 14.52 -40.87
N ALA A 145 8.00 15.72 -40.31
CA ALA A 145 9.14 16.10 -39.46
C ALA A 145 9.02 15.62 -38.01
N LEU A 146 7.85 15.12 -37.57
CA LEU A 146 7.54 14.85 -36.17
C LEU A 146 8.37 13.68 -35.62
N ARG A 147 8.99 13.91 -34.46
CA ARG A 147 9.88 12.97 -33.74
C ARG A 147 9.37 12.64 -32.34
N ALA A 148 8.55 13.49 -31.75
CA ALA A 148 7.89 13.24 -30.47
C ALA A 148 6.45 13.77 -30.49
N LEU A 149 5.52 12.94 -30.03
CA LEU A 149 4.12 13.30 -29.83
C LEU A 149 3.68 12.81 -28.45
N SER A 150 3.30 13.73 -27.56
CA SER A 150 2.58 13.40 -26.32
C SER A 150 1.21 14.07 -26.31
N LEU A 151 0.17 13.26 -26.11
CA LEU A 151 -1.22 13.65 -25.89
C LEU A 151 -1.74 13.05 -24.56
N ALA A 152 -0.83 12.62 -23.69
CA ALA A 152 -1.14 11.88 -22.47
C ALA A 152 -1.99 12.67 -21.47
N ASP A 153 -2.67 11.99 -20.54
CA ASP A 153 -3.43 12.61 -19.44
C ASP A 153 -4.44 13.65 -19.97
N ASN A 154 -5.43 13.13 -20.72
CA ASN A 154 -6.49 13.87 -21.40
C ASN A 154 -7.76 12.98 -21.48
N ALA A 155 -8.83 13.45 -22.14
CA ALA A 155 -10.06 12.71 -22.39
C ALA A 155 -10.26 12.40 -23.90
N LEU A 156 -9.17 12.17 -24.64
CA LEU A 156 -9.23 11.88 -26.07
C LEU A 156 -9.77 10.47 -26.32
N THR A 157 -10.46 10.32 -27.44
CA THR A 157 -10.96 9.05 -27.97
C THR A 157 -10.34 8.79 -29.33
N GLY A 158 -10.53 7.59 -29.86
CA GLY A 158 -10.32 7.33 -31.29
C GLY A 158 -11.34 7.99 -32.20
N ALA A 159 -11.07 7.93 -33.50
CA ALA A 159 -11.90 8.53 -34.54
C ALA A 159 -13.02 7.62 -35.06
N VAL A 160 -12.78 6.31 -35.09
CA VAL A 160 -13.71 5.28 -35.57
C VAL A 160 -13.80 4.21 -34.49
N ALA A 161 -15.02 3.97 -33.98
CA ALA A 161 -15.36 3.17 -32.78
C ALA A 161 -14.72 3.65 -31.44
N GLY A 162 -13.53 4.24 -31.49
CA GLY A 162 -12.70 4.60 -30.34
C GLY A 162 -11.23 4.16 -30.50
N SER A 163 -10.90 3.45 -31.59
CA SER A 163 -9.54 3.08 -32.00
C SER A 163 -8.64 4.26 -32.41
N ILE A 164 -7.35 4.14 -32.06
CA ILE A 164 -6.27 5.07 -32.42
C ILE A 164 -6.18 5.20 -33.95
N PRO A 165 -6.12 6.41 -34.55
CA PRO A 165 -6.03 6.53 -36.00
C PRO A 165 -4.76 5.91 -36.59
N SER A 166 -4.90 4.97 -37.52
CA SER A 166 -3.78 4.29 -38.21
C SER A 166 -2.88 5.24 -39.03
N SER A 167 -3.35 6.46 -39.31
CA SER A 167 -2.55 7.54 -39.90
C SER A 167 -1.36 7.96 -39.01
N ILE A 168 -1.42 7.75 -37.69
CA ILE A 168 -0.29 7.97 -36.78
C ILE A 168 0.89 7.06 -37.17
N TRP A 169 0.62 5.87 -37.74
CA TRP A 169 1.65 4.93 -38.20
C TRP A 169 2.40 5.40 -39.47
N SER A 170 1.93 6.46 -40.15
CA SER A 170 2.65 7.10 -41.27
C SER A 170 3.77 8.06 -40.80
N LEU A 171 3.89 8.31 -39.49
CA LEU A 171 4.92 9.19 -38.92
C LEU A 171 6.29 8.47 -38.83
N HIS A 172 6.87 8.08 -39.97
CA HIS A 172 8.11 7.27 -40.05
C HIS A 172 9.36 7.88 -39.37
N ASN A 173 9.31 9.14 -38.91
CA ASN A 173 10.37 9.81 -38.15
C ASN A 173 10.12 9.86 -36.64
N LEU A 174 8.98 9.34 -36.17
CA LEU A 174 8.59 9.33 -34.77
C LEU A 174 9.54 8.46 -33.94
N LYS A 175 10.01 9.01 -32.81
CA LYS A 175 10.90 8.36 -31.84
C LYS A 175 10.23 8.18 -30.48
N SER A 176 9.26 9.02 -30.14
CA SER A 176 8.45 8.89 -28.93
C SER A 176 6.97 9.14 -29.26
N LEU A 177 6.11 8.23 -28.84
CA LEU A 177 4.66 8.35 -28.88
C LEU A 177 4.11 8.05 -27.48
N ASP A 178 3.38 9.01 -26.92
CA ASP A 178 2.73 8.89 -25.63
C ASP A 178 1.26 9.32 -25.73
N LEU A 179 0.37 8.35 -25.63
CA LEU A 179 -1.09 8.50 -25.65
C LEU A 179 -1.71 7.96 -24.34
N SER A 180 -0.91 7.83 -23.28
CA SER A 180 -1.34 7.27 -22.00
C SER A 180 -2.43 8.09 -21.31
N PHE A 181 -3.19 7.46 -20.40
CA PHE A 181 -4.25 8.08 -19.60
C PHE A 181 -5.24 8.88 -20.47
N ASN A 182 -5.91 8.17 -21.37
CA ASN A 182 -6.93 8.71 -22.27
C ASN A 182 -8.14 7.73 -22.32
N SER A 183 -9.00 7.86 -23.32
CA SER A 183 -10.16 6.99 -23.55
C SER A 183 -10.13 6.36 -24.95
N PHE A 184 -8.94 5.97 -25.44
CA PHE A 184 -8.83 5.13 -26.62
C PHE A 184 -9.35 3.72 -26.32
N SER A 185 -10.14 3.15 -27.21
CA SER A 185 -10.73 1.81 -27.10
C SER A 185 -10.49 0.99 -28.35
N ASP A 186 -11.10 -0.20 -28.41
CA ASP A 186 -10.99 -1.16 -29.51
C ASP A 186 -9.55 -1.64 -29.74
N GLU A 187 -9.34 -2.37 -30.83
CA GLU A 187 -8.03 -2.95 -31.16
C GLU A 187 -7.01 -1.91 -31.60
N LEU A 188 -5.74 -2.21 -31.33
CA LEU A 188 -4.61 -1.48 -31.89
C LEU A 188 -4.52 -1.74 -33.40
N PRO A 189 -4.66 -0.72 -34.27
CA PRO A 189 -4.65 -0.94 -35.70
C PRO A 189 -3.30 -1.50 -36.17
N ALA A 190 -3.35 -2.51 -37.02
CA ALA A 190 -2.18 -3.12 -37.64
C ALA A 190 -1.32 -2.10 -38.42
N GLY A 191 -0.03 -2.40 -38.57
CA GLY A 191 0.93 -1.56 -39.29
C GLY A 191 1.73 -0.62 -38.38
N ILE A 192 1.70 -0.80 -37.07
CA ILE A 192 2.54 -0.06 -36.11
C ILE A 192 4.04 -0.24 -36.42
N GLY A 193 4.43 -1.37 -37.04
CA GLY A 193 5.78 -1.64 -37.51
C GLY A 193 6.32 -0.64 -38.55
N LYS A 194 5.47 0.18 -39.15
CA LYS A 194 5.87 1.34 -39.97
C LYS A 194 6.61 2.43 -39.18
N LEU A 195 6.54 2.39 -37.85
CA LEU A 195 7.29 3.25 -36.92
C LEU A 195 8.64 2.64 -36.51
N TYR A 196 9.39 2.07 -37.43
CA TYR A 196 10.70 1.42 -37.18
C TYR A 196 11.78 2.31 -36.50
N LYS A 197 11.57 3.64 -36.39
CA LYS A 197 12.44 4.57 -35.64
C LYS A 197 11.99 4.82 -34.19
N LEU A 198 10.88 4.24 -33.76
CA LEU A 198 10.28 4.43 -32.44
C LEU A 198 11.19 3.87 -31.35
N ARG A 199 11.32 4.62 -30.26
CA ARG A 199 12.13 4.30 -29.07
C ARG A 199 11.29 4.22 -27.80
N THR A 200 10.19 4.96 -27.76
CA THR A 200 9.23 4.96 -26.66
C THR A 200 7.83 4.87 -27.24
N LEU A 201 7.07 3.89 -26.77
CA LEU A 201 5.62 3.76 -26.99
C LEU A 201 4.96 3.62 -25.62
N ASN A 202 4.13 4.59 -25.27
CA ASN A 202 3.33 4.55 -24.05
C ASN A 202 1.85 4.73 -24.39
N LEU A 203 1.07 3.68 -24.17
CA LEU A 203 -0.38 3.63 -24.36
C LEU A 203 -1.12 3.27 -23.05
N ARG A 204 -0.42 3.36 -21.90
CA ARG A 204 -0.90 2.97 -20.57
C ARG A 204 -2.23 3.62 -20.21
N GLY A 205 -3.11 2.92 -19.51
CA GLY A 205 -4.30 3.54 -18.89
C GLY A 205 -5.32 4.00 -19.93
N ASN A 206 -5.66 3.11 -20.85
CA ASN A 206 -6.69 3.29 -21.87
C ASN A 206 -7.70 2.13 -21.79
N ARG A 207 -8.51 1.95 -22.83
CA ARG A 207 -9.51 0.88 -22.97
C ARG A 207 -9.22 0.00 -24.19
N LEU A 208 -7.96 -0.09 -24.62
CA LEU A 208 -7.55 -0.83 -25.81
C LEU A 208 -7.78 -2.33 -25.59
N SER A 209 -8.35 -3.01 -26.58
CA SER A 209 -8.69 -4.43 -26.54
C SER A 209 -7.97 -5.23 -27.64
N GLY A 210 -8.25 -6.53 -27.74
CA GLY A 210 -7.66 -7.40 -28.77
C GLY A 210 -6.18 -7.70 -28.51
N PRO A 211 -5.51 -8.38 -29.46
CA PRO A 211 -4.13 -8.82 -29.30
C PRO A 211 -3.11 -7.69 -29.43
N VAL A 212 -1.93 -7.89 -28.84
CA VAL A 212 -0.75 -7.08 -29.16
C VAL A 212 -0.42 -7.24 -30.65
N PRO A 213 -0.27 -6.16 -31.44
CA PRO A 213 -0.09 -6.26 -32.89
C PRO A 213 1.11 -7.13 -33.29
N ALA A 214 0.86 -8.12 -34.16
CA ALA A 214 1.87 -9.08 -34.58
C ALA A 214 3.09 -8.45 -35.29
N ASP A 215 2.98 -7.22 -35.81
CA ASP A 215 4.06 -6.49 -36.46
C ASP A 215 4.88 -5.57 -35.52
N ILE A 216 4.55 -5.52 -34.20
CA ILE A 216 5.22 -4.65 -33.22
C ILE A 216 6.74 -4.89 -33.14
N GLY A 217 7.20 -6.13 -33.36
CA GLY A 217 8.62 -6.49 -33.44
C GLY A 217 9.43 -5.73 -34.52
N SER A 218 8.75 -5.13 -35.50
CA SER A 218 9.40 -4.28 -36.51
C SER A 218 9.84 -2.92 -35.94
N CYS A 219 9.38 -2.55 -34.73
CA CYS A 219 9.91 -1.43 -33.96
C CYS A 219 11.19 -1.83 -33.21
N TYR A 220 12.18 -2.42 -33.89
CA TYR A 220 13.39 -3.00 -33.28
C TYR A 220 14.32 -1.99 -32.56
N LEU A 221 14.01 -0.69 -32.60
CA LEU A 221 14.69 0.37 -31.84
C LEU A 221 13.97 0.76 -30.53
N LEU A 222 12.86 0.09 -30.21
CA LEU A 222 12.02 0.37 -29.06
C LEU A 222 12.75 0.01 -27.75
N LYS A 223 12.97 1.01 -26.90
CA LYS A 223 13.58 0.89 -25.57
C LYS A 223 12.54 0.78 -24.45
N THR A 224 11.38 1.40 -24.65
CA THR A 224 10.30 1.49 -23.68
C THR A 224 9.00 1.15 -24.37
N LEU A 225 8.36 0.08 -23.92
CA LEU A 225 7.01 -0.33 -24.30
C LEU A 225 6.14 -0.40 -23.03
N ASP A 226 5.17 0.49 -22.93
CA ASP A 226 4.16 0.46 -21.88
C ASP A 226 2.77 0.37 -22.51
N LEU A 227 2.13 -0.79 -22.36
CA LEU A 227 0.75 -1.07 -22.76
C LEU A 227 -0.14 -1.38 -21.55
N SER A 228 0.35 -1.12 -20.33
CA SER A 228 -0.29 -1.54 -19.09
C SER A 228 -1.63 -0.84 -18.83
N SER A 229 -2.47 -1.40 -17.95
CA SER A 229 -3.79 -0.84 -17.61
C SER A 229 -4.67 -0.63 -18.84
N ASN A 230 -4.93 -1.72 -19.57
CA ASN A 230 -5.79 -1.78 -20.77
C ASN A 230 -6.66 -3.06 -20.71
N MET A 231 -7.29 -3.45 -21.81
CA MET A 231 -8.09 -4.68 -21.97
C MET A 231 -7.50 -5.62 -23.04
N LEU A 232 -6.19 -5.54 -23.30
CA LEU A 232 -5.51 -6.37 -24.31
C LEU A 232 -5.61 -7.85 -23.93
N ASN A 233 -5.73 -8.72 -24.92
CA ASN A 233 -5.98 -10.16 -24.74
C ASN A 233 -5.13 -11.03 -25.67
N GLY A 234 -5.27 -12.35 -25.59
CA GLY A 234 -4.46 -13.27 -26.37
C GLY A 234 -3.01 -13.33 -25.90
N ASP A 235 -2.18 -14.00 -26.69
CA ASP A 235 -0.82 -14.38 -26.31
C ASP A 235 0.21 -13.35 -26.81
N LEU A 236 1.44 -13.39 -26.28
CA LEU A 236 2.51 -12.49 -26.71
C LEU A 236 3.03 -12.88 -28.12
N PRO A 237 3.00 -11.98 -29.13
CA PRO A 237 3.38 -12.32 -30.49
C PRO A 237 4.89 -12.56 -30.63
N GLU A 238 5.25 -13.62 -31.35
CA GLU A 238 6.64 -14.07 -31.56
C GLU A 238 7.58 -12.97 -32.08
N SER A 239 7.05 -12.01 -32.86
CA SER A 239 7.84 -10.89 -33.37
C SER A 239 8.50 -10.03 -32.28
N MET A 240 7.95 -10.02 -31.05
CA MET A 240 8.53 -9.30 -29.91
C MET A 240 9.95 -9.75 -29.55
N GLN A 241 10.37 -10.97 -29.94
CA GLN A 241 11.78 -11.41 -29.87
C GLN A 241 12.75 -10.42 -30.52
N LYS A 242 12.31 -9.67 -31.54
CA LYS A 242 13.12 -8.68 -32.27
C LYS A 242 13.36 -7.38 -31.49
N LEU A 243 12.68 -7.16 -30.36
CA LEU A 243 12.81 -5.97 -29.51
C LEU A 243 14.04 -6.04 -28.59
N SER A 244 15.20 -6.42 -29.13
CA SER A 244 16.41 -6.76 -28.38
C SER A 244 17.03 -5.59 -27.58
N VAL A 245 16.71 -4.35 -27.95
CA VAL A 245 17.14 -3.12 -27.23
C VAL A 245 16.11 -2.60 -26.22
N CYS A 246 15.01 -3.33 -26.01
CA CYS A 246 13.98 -2.97 -25.04
C CYS A 246 14.52 -3.15 -23.61
N SER A 247 14.51 -2.07 -22.83
CA SER A 247 14.94 -2.06 -21.43
C SER A 247 13.77 -1.98 -20.45
N TYR A 248 12.60 -1.55 -20.92
CA TYR A 248 11.38 -1.43 -20.12
C TYR A 248 10.21 -2.02 -20.90
N LEU A 249 9.66 -3.12 -20.40
CA LEU A 249 8.44 -3.75 -20.92
C LEU A 249 7.41 -3.87 -19.79
N SER A 250 6.34 -3.09 -19.85
CA SER A 250 5.18 -3.21 -18.97
C SER A 250 3.93 -3.50 -19.79
N LEU A 251 3.33 -4.66 -19.51
CA LEU A 251 2.08 -5.16 -20.07
C LEU A 251 1.05 -5.42 -18.96
N GLY A 252 1.36 -5.03 -17.73
CA GLY A 252 0.57 -5.37 -16.54
C GLY A 252 -0.84 -4.79 -16.53
N SER A 253 -1.78 -5.38 -15.80
CA SER A 253 -3.19 -4.99 -15.74
C SER A 253 -3.86 -5.01 -17.12
N ASN A 254 -3.95 -6.21 -17.70
CA ASN A 254 -4.59 -6.50 -18.98
C ASN A 254 -5.37 -7.83 -18.87
N SER A 255 -5.73 -8.47 -19.99
CA SER A 255 -6.31 -9.81 -20.07
C SER A 255 -5.51 -10.74 -20.99
N LEU A 256 -4.19 -10.52 -21.08
CA LEU A 256 -3.26 -11.34 -21.86
C LEU A 256 -3.21 -12.77 -21.30
N SER A 257 -3.02 -13.74 -22.19
CA SER A 257 -3.17 -15.18 -21.91
C SER A 257 -1.96 -15.99 -22.40
N GLY A 258 -2.10 -17.32 -22.35
CA GLY A 258 -1.10 -18.25 -22.83
C GLY A 258 0.05 -18.41 -21.84
N GLN A 259 1.16 -18.96 -22.33
CA GLN A 259 2.40 -19.10 -21.56
C GLN A 259 3.34 -17.94 -21.89
N VAL A 260 4.19 -17.54 -20.94
CA VAL A 260 5.28 -16.58 -21.24
C VAL A 260 6.30 -17.29 -22.15
N PRO A 261 6.53 -16.82 -23.39
CA PRO A 261 7.36 -17.57 -24.33
C PRO A 261 8.85 -17.54 -23.98
N ASN A 262 9.57 -18.61 -24.30
CA ASN A 262 11.02 -18.72 -24.08
C ASN A 262 11.86 -17.66 -24.82
N TRP A 263 11.33 -17.00 -25.84
CA TRP A 263 12.04 -15.91 -26.51
C TRP A 263 12.20 -14.66 -25.63
N ILE A 264 11.51 -14.57 -24.48
CA ILE A 264 11.68 -13.47 -23.52
C ILE A 264 13.14 -13.35 -23.07
N GLY A 265 13.86 -14.48 -22.93
CA GLY A 265 15.29 -14.53 -22.61
C GLY A 265 16.23 -13.97 -23.69
N GLU A 266 15.74 -13.70 -24.91
CA GLU A 266 16.52 -13.04 -25.96
C GLU A 266 16.45 -11.50 -25.86
N MET A 267 15.53 -10.95 -25.07
CA MET A 267 15.41 -9.51 -24.81
C MET A 267 16.43 -9.04 -23.76
N LYS A 268 17.72 -9.34 -23.99
CA LYS A 268 18.85 -9.21 -23.05
C LYS A 268 19.11 -7.79 -22.53
N SER A 269 18.50 -6.76 -23.12
CA SER A 269 18.55 -5.37 -22.62
C SER A 269 17.55 -5.06 -21.50
N LEU A 270 16.63 -5.98 -21.17
CA LEU A 270 15.57 -5.76 -20.18
C LEU A 270 16.15 -5.44 -18.79
N GLN A 271 15.65 -4.35 -18.22
CA GLN A 271 15.88 -3.91 -16.83
C GLN A 271 14.60 -4.00 -16.01
N LEU A 272 13.43 -3.79 -16.64
CA LEU A 272 12.12 -4.00 -16.05
C LEU A 272 11.25 -4.84 -16.97
N LEU A 273 10.73 -5.94 -16.42
CA LEU A 273 9.71 -6.79 -17.04
C LEU A 273 8.51 -6.90 -16.08
N ASP A 274 7.37 -6.36 -16.51
CA ASP A 274 6.11 -6.34 -15.78
C ASP A 274 4.98 -6.95 -16.63
N LEU A 275 4.52 -8.12 -16.19
CA LEU A 275 3.40 -8.87 -16.76
C LEU A 275 2.25 -9.01 -15.75
N SER A 276 2.27 -8.22 -14.66
CA SER A 276 1.35 -8.32 -13.52
C SER A 276 -0.14 -8.26 -13.90
N CYS A 277 -1.05 -8.75 -13.06
CA CYS A 277 -2.51 -8.58 -13.24
C CYS A 277 -2.99 -8.99 -14.66
N ASN A 278 -2.74 -10.24 -15.05
CA ASN A 278 -3.07 -10.80 -16.36
C ASN A 278 -3.63 -12.24 -16.20
N ARG A 279 -3.69 -13.01 -17.29
CA ARG A 279 -4.16 -14.40 -17.32
C ARG A 279 -3.07 -15.35 -17.84
N PHE A 280 -1.80 -15.00 -17.69
CA PHE A 280 -0.70 -15.88 -18.06
C PHE A 280 -0.72 -17.15 -17.20
N ALA A 281 -0.41 -18.28 -17.84
CA ALA A 281 -0.51 -19.60 -17.24
C ALA A 281 0.70 -20.48 -17.61
N GLY A 282 0.74 -21.70 -17.08
CA GLY A 282 1.87 -22.62 -17.24
C GLY A 282 2.98 -22.33 -16.23
N ARG A 283 4.22 -22.66 -16.59
CA ARG A 283 5.40 -22.47 -15.73
C ARG A 283 6.11 -21.17 -16.05
N VAL A 284 6.84 -20.64 -15.08
CA VAL A 284 7.79 -19.54 -15.28
C VAL A 284 8.95 -20.08 -16.15
N PRO A 285 9.29 -19.44 -17.29
CA PRO A 285 10.25 -20.01 -18.25
C PRO A 285 11.70 -19.82 -17.81
N ASP A 286 12.51 -20.88 -17.86
CA ASP A 286 13.94 -20.86 -17.50
C ASP A 286 14.78 -19.87 -18.31
N SER A 287 14.32 -19.49 -19.51
CA SER A 287 14.96 -18.48 -20.36
C SER A 287 15.19 -17.12 -19.66
N ILE A 288 14.47 -16.80 -18.59
CA ILE A 288 14.66 -15.59 -17.77
C ILE A 288 16.11 -15.50 -17.25
N GLN A 289 16.81 -16.63 -17.04
CA GLN A 289 18.22 -16.66 -16.64
C GLN A 289 19.17 -15.84 -17.54
N ASN A 290 18.79 -15.63 -18.81
CA ASN A 290 19.58 -14.85 -19.78
C ASN A 290 19.47 -13.33 -19.57
N LEU A 291 18.52 -12.86 -18.74
CA LEU A 291 18.22 -11.44 -18.52
C LEU A 291 19.11 -10.85 -17.42
N THR A 292 20.43 -10.86 -17.63
CA THR A 292 21.43 -10.50 -16.62
C THR A 292 21.41 -9.04 -16.16
N PHE A 293 20.78 -8.15 -16.93
CA PHE A 293 20.54 -6.73 -16.58
C PHE A 293 19.19 -6.47 -15.90
N LEU A 294 18.36 -7.50 -15.69
CA LEU A 294 17.02 -7.36 -15.11
C LEU A 294 17.12 -6.91 -13.64
N GLN A 295 16.44 -5.81 -13.32
CA GLN A 295 16.40 -5.19 -11.99
C GLN A 295 15.04 -5.40 -11.31
N LYS A 296 13.94 -5.33 -12.07
CA LYS A 296 12.58 -5.61 -11.60
C LYS A 296 11.91 -6.68 -12.47
N LEU A 297 11.39 -7.72 -11.81
CA LEU A 297 10.56 -8.77 -12.40
C LEU A 297 9.22 -8.83 -11.64
N ASP A 298 8.11 -8.61 -12.35
CA ASP A 298 6.77 -8.52 -11.75
C ASP A 298 5.78 -9.37 -12.55
N PHE A 299 5.52 -10.58 -12.04
CA PHE A 299 4.62 -11.61 -12.60
C PHE A 299 3.41 -11.82 -11.67
N SER A 300 3.15 -10.87 -10.76
CA SER A 300 2.07 -10.92 -9.78
C SER A 300 0.67 -11.03 -10.40
N GLU A 301 -0.32 -11.50 -9.66
CA GLU A 301 -1.74 -11.55 -10.05
C GLU A 301 -1.96 -12.21 -11.43
N ASN A 302 -1.56 -13.48 -11.53
CA ASN A 302 -1.62 -14.29 -12.74
C ASN A 302 -2.01 -15.75 -12.39
N ASN A 303 -1.95 -16.66 -13.35
CA ASN A 303 -2.28 -18.08 -13.18
C ASN A 303 -1.04 -18.99 -13.37
N PHE A 304 0.15 -18.52 -12.97
CA PHE A 304 1.39 -19.31 -13.02
C PHE A 304 1.32 -20.51 -12.06
N THR A 305 2.01 -21.59 -12.44
CA THR A 305 1.96 -22.90 -11.79
C THR A 305 3.31 -23.59 -11.77
N GLY A 306 3.45 -24.62 -10.94
CA GLY A 306 4.72 -25.32 -10.75
C GLY A 306 5.66 -24.56 -9.83
N ASN A 307 6.92 -24.98 -9.79
CA ASN A 307 7.92 -24.40 -8.91
C ASN A 307 8.52 -23.14 -9.52
N LEU A 308 8.95 -22.20 -8.66
CA LEU A 308 9.78 -21.09 -9.07
C LEU A 308 11.18 -21.61 -9.46
N PRO A 309 11.69 -21.38 -10.68
CA PRO A 309 12.87 -22.07 -11.17
C PRO A 309 14.17 -21.53 -10.56
N GLU A 310 15.12 -22.43 -10.30
CA GLU A 310 16.46 -22.10 -9.79
C GLU A 310 17.28 -21.25 -10.78
N SER A 311 16.97 -21.34 -12.07
CA SER A 311 17.62 -20.62 -13.17
C SER A 311 17.54 -19.08 -13.04
N ILE A 312 16.50 -18.54 -12.40
CA ILE A 312 16.37 -17.10 -12.12
C ILE A 312 17.52 -16.59 -11.24
N GLY A 313 18.16 -17.44 -10.42
CA GLY A 313 19.35 -17.09 -9.65
C GLY A 313 20.54 -16.58 -10.48
N ALA A 314 20.55 -16.77 -11.80
CA ALA A 314 21.52 -16.16 -12.70
C ALA A 314 21.32 -14.64 -12.92
N CYS A 315 20.16 -14.08 -12.57
CA CYS A 315 19.82 -12.66 -12.73
C CYS A 315 20.49 -11.79 -11.66
N ARG A 316 21.82 -11.63 -11.75
CA ARG A 316 22.66 -10.97 -10.73
C ARG A 316 22.32 -9.50 -10.44
N SER A 317 21.58 -8.84 -11.34
CA SER A 317 21.18 -7.43 -11.20
C SER A 317 19.80 -7.25 -10.54
N LEU A 318 19.13 -8.34 -10.16
CA LEU A 318 17.74 -8.32 -9.70
C LEU A 318 17.63 -7.70 -8.30
N LEU A 319 16.80 -6.65 -8.19
CA LEU A 319 16.54 -5.89 -6.97
C LEU A 319 15.12 -6.09 -6.44
N GLU A 320 14.16 -6.30 -7.34
CA GLU A 320 12.76 -6.43 -7.01
C GLU A 320 12.13 -7.63 -7.72
N LEU A 321 11.51 -8.50 -6.92
CA LEU A 321 10.81 -9.69 -7.37
C LEU A 321 9.38 -9.70 -6.83
N ASP A 322 8.40 -9.81 -7.72
CA ASP A 322 7.00 -10.01 -7.36
C ASP A 322 6.38 -11.16 -8.17
N PHE A 323 5.90 -12.18 -7.44
CA PHE A 323 5.17 -13.34 -7.96
C PHE A 323 3.88 -13.58 -7.17
N SER A 324 3.39 -12.58 -6.42
CA SER A 324 2.21 -12.77 -5.57
C SER A 324 0.94 -13.10 -6.36
N GLY A 325 -0.09 -13.67 -5.72
CA GLY A 325 -1.39 -13.91 -6.36
C GLY A 325 -1.28 -14.87 -7.55
N ASN A 326 -0.74 -16.05 -7.33
CA ASN A 326 -0.50 -17.07 -8.35
C ASN A 326 -0.82 -18.48 -7.80
N SER A 327 -0.51 -19.54 -8.56
CA SER A 327 -0.61 -20.94 -8.12
C SER A 327 0.76 -21.64 -8.13
N LEU A 328 1.83 -20.92 -7.79
CA LEU A 328 3.17 -21.49 -7.62
C LEU A 328 3.20 -22.44 -6.43
N MET A 329 4.04 -23.48 -6.51
CA MET A 329 4.12 -24.57 -5.55
C MET A 329 5.58 -24.96 -5.25
N GLY A 330 5.77 -25.87 -4.28
CA GLY A 330 7.09 -26.31 -3.85
C GLY A 330 7.74 -25.31 -2.88
N SER A 331 9.02 -25.55 -2.55
CA SER A 331 9.76 -24.69 -1.65
C SER A 331 10.21 -23.38 -2.29
N HIS A 332 10.56 -22.40 -1.45
CA HIS A 332 11.35 -21.26 -1.92
C HIS A 332 12.72 -21.74 -2.43
N PRO A 333 13.23 -21.21 -3.56
CA PRO A 333 14.54 -21.56 -4.09
C PRO A 333 15.64 -20.72 -3.43
N SER A 334 16.83 -21.31 -3.23
CA SER A 334 17.87 -20.70 -2.38
C SER A 334 18.38 -19.33 -2.84
N TRP A 335 18.21 -19.00 -4.12
CA TRP A 335 18.66 -17.74 -4.71
C TRP A 335 17.87 -16.52 -4.23
N ILE A 336 16.64 -16.69 -3.69
CA ILE A 336 15.87 -15.55 -3.16
C ILE A 336 16.60 -14.87 -1.99
N PHE A 337 17.40 -15.63 -1.23
CA PHE A 337 18.18 -15.14 -0.10
C PHE A 337 19.68 -14.98 -0.40
N ARG A 338 20.13 -15.16 -1.66
CA ARG A 338 21.55 -15.02 -2.07
C ARG A 338 21.80 -13.91 -3.09
N SER A 339 20.77 -13.51 -3.82
CA SER A 339 20.84 -12.44 -4.80
C SER A 339 20.81 -11.06 -4.13
N GLY A 340 21.15 -10.01 -4.89
CA GLY A 340 21.08 -8.61 -4.43
C GLY A 340 19.66 -8.07 -4.23
N LEU A 341 18.66 -8.94 -4.04
CA LEU A 341 17.25 -8.59 -3.88
C LEU A 341 17.02 -7.70 -2.66
N LYS A 342 16.25 -6.64 -2.87
CA LYS A 342 15.78 -5.71 -1.84
C LYS A 342 14.31 -5.90 -1.51
N ARG A 343 13.51 -6.35 -2.48
CA ARG A 343 12.08 -6.62 -2.32
C ARG A 343 11.74 -8.00 -2.89
N ILE A 344 11.08 -8.81 -2.07
CA ILE A 344 10.61 -10.15 -2.42
C ILE A 344 9.16 -10.27 -1.99
N SER A 345 8.29 -10.62 -2.93
CA SER A 345 6.87 -10.88 -2.70
C SER A 345 6.48 -12.18 -3.40
N LEU A 346 6.16 -13.20 -2.61
CA LEU A 346 5.64 -14.50 -3.04
C LEU A 346 4.24 -14.77 -2.47
N SER A 347 3.58 -13.72 -1.95
CA SER A 347 2.30 -13.80 -1.21
C SER A 347 1.17 -14.44 -2.03
N GLY A 348 0.21 -15.14 -1.42
CA GLY A 348 -0.97 -15.65 -2.13
C GLY A 348 -0.62 -16.71 -3.17
N ASN A 349 0.06 -17.77 -2.74
CA ASN A 349 0.51 -18.89 -3.56
C ASN A 349 0.27 -20.22 -2.83
N LYS A 350 0.77 -21.33 -3.37
CA LYS A 350 0.71 -22.68 -2.79
C LYS A 350 2.13 -23.19 -2.45
N MET A 351 3.04 -22.28 -2.13
CA MET A 351 4.42 -22.62 -1.76
C MET A 351 4.46 -23.21 -0.35
N SER A 352 5.43 -24.08 -0.09
CA SER A 352 5.49 -24.93 1.10
C SER A 352 6.93 -25.13 1.61
N GLY A 353 7.09 -25.96 2.63
CA GLY A 353 8.40 -26.26 3.23
C GLY A 353 8.85 -25.22 4.25
N VAL A 354 10.11 -25.31 4.67
CA VAL A 354 10.66 -24.56 5.81
C VAL A 354 11.48 -23.36 5.35
N LEU A 355 11.35 -22.24 6.04
CA LEU A 355 12.15 -21.05 5.80
C LEU A 355 13.61 -21.29 6.23
N GLN A 356 14.49 -21.42 5.25
CA GLN A 356 15.93 -21.61 5.45
C GLN A 356 16.68 -20.44 4.84
N ILE A 357 17.32 -19.64 5.69
CA ILE A 357 18.15 -18.51 5.28
C ILE A 357 19.60 -19.01 5.20
N PRO A 358 20.26 -18.95 4.03
CA PRO A 358 21.65 -19.37 3.89
C PRO A 358 22.60 -18.61 4.82
N SER A 359 23.73 -19.25 5.18
CA SER A 359 24.75 -18.63 6.01
C SER A 359 25.33 -17.37 5.34
N ASP A 360 25.44 -17.40 4.01
CA ASP A 360 26.01 -16.41 3.08
C ASP A 360 25.02 -15.33 2.57
N ALA A 361 23.80 -15.25 3.14
CA ALA A 361 22.78 -14.31 2.70
C ALA A 361 23.20 -12.82 2.86
N PRO A 362 22.99 -11.94 1.86
CA PRO A 362 23.35 -10.53 1.93
C PRO A 362 22.33 -9.74 2.76
N GLN A 363 22.79 -8.64 3.38
CA GLN A 363 22.04 -7.93 4.43
C GLN A 363 21.06 -6.85 3.91
N ASN A 364 20.94 -6.70 2.58
CA ASN A 364 20.25 -5.60 1.91
C ASN A 364 18.76 -5.86 1.59
N LEU A 365 18.19 -6.94 2.13
CA LEU A 365 16.77 -7.25 1.97
C LEU A 365 15.94 -6.29 2.84
N SER A 366 15.04 -5.54 2.19
CA SER A 366 14.22 -4.51 2.84
C SER A 366 12.74 -4.87 2.95
N MET A 367 12.24 -5.76 2.08
CA MET A 367 10.87 -6.27 2.12
C MET A 367 10.86 -7.78 1.82
N LEU A 368 10.29 -8.55 2.73
CA LEU A 368 10.00 -9.97 2.55
C LEU A 368 8.51 -10.24 2.86
N ASP A 369 7.74 -10.56 1.83
CA ASP A 369 6.35 -11.00 1.95
C ASP A 369 6.19 -12.42 1.40
N LEU A 370 5.92 -13.35 2.31
CA LEU A 370 5.66 -14.78 2.05
C LEU A 370 4.28 -15.19 2.56
N SER A 371 3.37 -14.22 2.76
CA SER A 371 2.06 -14.47 3.36
C SER A 371 1.13 -15.31 2.47
N ASP A 372 0.05 -15.84 3.05
CA ASP A 372 -1.02 -16.55 2.33
C ASP A 372 -0.45 -17.70 1.46
N ASN A 373 0.22 -18.63 2.15
CA ASN A 373 0.96 -19.77 1.59
C ASN A 373 0.85 -20.98 2.54
N THR A 374 1.66 -22.02 2.32
CA THR A 374 1.70 -23.23 3.16
C THR A 374 3.10 -23.51 3.75
N PHE A 375 3.89 -22.46 3.99
CA PHE A 375 5.17 -22.58 4.68
C PHE A 375 4.99 -23.08 6.12
N SER A 376 5.95 -23.85 6.61
CA SER A 376 5.90 -24.52 7.92
C SER A 376 7.27 -24.55 8.62
N GLY A 377 7.33 -25.15 9.80
CA GLY A 377 8.51 -25.10 10.67
C GLY A 377 8.60 -23.77 11.42
N GLU A 378 9.76 -23.48 12.01
CA GLU A 378 9.98 -22.32 12.87
C GLU A 378 10.48 -21.08 12.09
N ILE A 379 10.36 -19.90 12.69
CA ILE A 379 10.98 -18.68 12.16
C ILE A 379 12.50 -18.77 12.36
N PRO A 380 13.33 -18.74 11.30
CA PRO A 380 14.77 -18.96 11.42
C PRO A 380 15.47 -17.82 12.16
N LEU A 381 16.34 -18.16 13.11
CA LEU A 381 17.10 -17.19 13.91
C LEU A 381 17.94 -16.23 13.06
N ASP A 382 18.42 -16.70 11.91
CA ASP A 382 19.19 -15.95 10.91
C ASP A 382 18.43 -14.76 10.28
N ILE A 383 17.11 -14.63 10.49
CA ILE A 383 16.31 -13.48 10.02
C ILE A 383 16.91 -12.13 10.48
N ARG A 384 17.60 -12.12 11.63
CA ARG A 384 18.30 -10.95 12.18
C ARG A 384 19.36 -10.35 11.24
N LYS A 385 19.89 -11.11 10.28
CA LYS A 385 20.94 -10.67 9.34
C LYS A 385 20.46 -9.54 8.44
N PHE A 386 19.15 -9.46 8.17
CA PHE A 386 18.57 -8.45 7.30
C PHE A 386 18.37 -7.13 8.06
N HIS A 387 19.48 -6.47 8.40
CA HIS A 387 19.46 -5.22 9.17
C HIS A 387 18.76 -4.05 8.44
N GLU A 388 18.48 -4.16 7.14
CA GLU A 388 17.70 -3.19 6.35
C GLU A 388 16.20 -3.55 6.20
N LEU A 389 15.75 -4.66 6.82
CA LEU A 389 14.39 -5.20 6.67
C LEU A 389 13.35 -4.31 7.34
N LYS A 390 12.50 -3.69 6.53
CA LYS A 390 11.39 -2.81 6.94
C LYS A 390 10.05 -3.54 7.04
N LEU A 391 9.85 -4.59 6.24
CA LEU A 391 8.63 -5.38 6.23
C LEU A 391 8.97 -6.86 6.25
N LEU A 392 8.48 -7.55 7.28
CA LEU A 392 8.43 -9.00 7.38
C LEU A 392 6.97 -9.44 7.51
N ASN A 393 6.42 -10.03 6.45
CA ASN A 393 5.07 -10.57 6.45
C ASN A 393 5.12 -12.07 6.14
N LEU A 394 4.84 -12.87 7.16
CA LEU A 394 4.75 -14.33 7.11
C LEU A 394 3.32 -14.81 7.44
N SER A 395 2.34 -13.90 7.43
CA SER A 395 0.97 -14.19 7.87
C SER A 395 0.27 -15.25 7.02
N LYS A 396 -0.75 -15.91 7.57
CA LYS A 396 -1.54 -16.97 6.88
C LYS A 396 -0.65 -18.07 6.32
N ASN A 397 0.08 -18.74 7.20
CA ASN A 397 0.91 -19.91 6.89
C ASN A 397 0.70 -20.98 7.97
N SER A 398 1.50 -22.04 7.93
CA SER A 398 1.54 -23.12 8.93
C SER A 398 2.81 -23.05 9.78
N ILE A 399 3.36 -21.85 10.00
CA ILE A 399 4.60 -21.64 10.77
C ILE A 399 4.31 -21.88 12.25
N SER A 400 5.16 -22.64 12.91
CA SER A 400 5.03 -23.08 14.30
C SER A 400 6.27 -22.69 15.13
N GLY A 401 6.34 -23.18 16.37
CA GLY A 401 7.38 -22.76 17.31
C GLY A 401 7.11 -21.36 17.88
N TYR A 402 8.14 -20.73 18.42
CA TYR A 402 8.05 -19.44 19.13
C TYR A 402 8.46 -18.26 18.23
N VAL A 403 8.06 -17.04 18.62
CA VAL A 403 8.62 -15.81 18.02
C VAL A 403 10.05 -15.64 18.56
N PRO A 404 11.10 -15.73 17.72
CA PRO A 404 12.46 -15.74 18.24
C PRO A 404 12.90 -14.34 18.67
N ALA A 405 13.60 -14.27 19.82
CA ALA A 405 14.15 -13.03 20.38
C ALA A 405 15.02 -12.25 19.37
N THR A 406 15.67 -12.94 18.43
CA THR A 406 16.52 -12.35 17.40
C THR A 406 15.76 -11.44 16.43
N VAL A 407 14.43 -11.54 16.31
CA VAL A 407 13.62 -10.56 15.57
C VAL A 407 13.79 -9.16 16.16
N GLY A 408 13.88 -9.05 17.49
CA GLY A 408 14.09 -7.79 18.21
C GLY A 408 15.39 -7.04 17.87
N GLU A 409 16.35 -7.71 17.22
CA GLU A 409 17.59 -7.10 16.74
C GLU A 409 17.38 -6.26 15.45
N ILE A 410 16.27 -6.46 14.73
CA ILE A 410 15.98 -5.81 13.44
C ILE A 410 15.38 -4.40 13.65
N LYS A 411 16.21 -3.46 14.11
CA LYS A 411 15.79 -2.10 14.52
C LYS A 411 15.14 -1.26 13.40
N SER A 412 15.33 -1.64 12.14
CA SER A 412 14.75 -1.01 10.94
C SER A 412 13.32 -1.48 10.61
N LEU A 413 12.82 -2.51 11.29
CA LEU A 413 11.53 -3.12 10.99
C LEU A 413 10.38 -2.16 11.30
N GLU A 414 9.59 -1.83 10.30
CA GLU A 414 8.42 -0.96 10.37
C GLU A 414 7.12 -1.77 10.47
N VAL A 415 7.08 -2.97 9.87
CA VAL A 415 5.93 -3.88 9.87
C VAL A 415 6.40 -5.31 10.17
N LEU A 416 5.84 -5.89 11.23
CA LEU A 416 5.94 -7.31 11.55
C LEU A 416 4.54 -7.92 11.57
N ASP A 417 4.26 -8.79 10.59
CA ASP A 417 3.01 -9.54 10.50
C ASP A 417 3.28 -11.04 10.48
N LEU A 418 2.93 -11.69 11.59
CA LEU A 418 2.99 -13.15 11.79
C LEU A 418 1.59 -13.73 12.08
N SER A 419 0.52 -12.97 11.79
CA SER A 419 -0.86 -13.35 12.09
C SER A 419 -1.29 -14.61 11.32
N TRP A 420 -2.33 -15.32 11.80
CA TRP A 420 -2.83 -16.55 11.18
C TRP A 420 -1.74 -17.62 10.98
N ASN A 421 -1.12 -18.05 12.07
CA ASN A 421 -0.09 -19.09 12.09
C ASN A 421 -0.31 -20.04 13.29
N LEU A 422 0.63 -20.95 13.53
CA LEU A 422 0.63 -21.92 14.63
C LEU A 422 1.67 -21.57 15.71
N LEU A 423 2.03 -20.30 15.85
CA LEU A 423 3.06 -19.85 16.79
C LEU A 423 2.60 -20.03 18.24
N ASN A 424 3.53 -20.39 19.12
CA ASN A 424 3.31 -20.69 20.52
C ASN A 424 4.38 -20.03 21.42
N GLY A 425 4.33 -20.32 22.71
CA GLY A 425 5.21 -19.66 23.70
C GLY A 425 4.85 -18.19 23.90
N SER A 426 5.72 -17.46 24.61
CA SER A 426 5.50 -16.05 24.93
C SER A 426 6.06 -15.09 23.89
N ILE A 427 5.50 -13.88 23.83
CA ILE A 427 6.07 -12.77 23.07
C ILE A 427 7.41 -12.39 23.74
N PRO A 428 8.56 -12.40 23.03
CA PRO A 428 9.86 -12.13 23.63
C PRO A 428 10.00 -10.67 24.10
N ASN A 429 10.74 -10.45 25.19
CA ASN A 429 11.01 -9.10 25.73
C ASN A 429 11.78 -8.23 24.73
N GLU A 430 12.59 -8.86 23.88
CA GLU A 430 13.39 -8.25 22.82
C GLU A 430 12.52 -7.56 21.75
N ILE A 431 11.21 -7.81 21.70
CA ILE A 431 10.28 -7.07 20.81
C ILE A 431 10.39 -5.54 21.01
N GLY A 432 10.73 -5.08 22.22
CA GLY A 432 10.99 -3.67 22.53
C GLY A 432 12.27 -3.09 21.89
N GLY A 433 13.09 -3.90 21.23
CA GLY A 433 14.21 -3.46 20.39
C GLY A 433 13.79 -2.91 19.03
N LEU A 434 12.55 -3.20 18.60
CA LEU A 434 11.98 -2.76 17.32
C LEU A 434 11.51 -1.29 17.35
N VAL A 435 12.45 -0.37 17.60
CA VAL A 435 12.18 1.08 17.79
C VAL A 435 11.47 1.77 16.61
N SER A 436 11.63 1.24 15.39
CA SER A 436 10.99 1.74 14.17
C SER A 436 9.60 1.14 13.90
N LEU A 437 9.14 0.19 14.72
CA LEU A 437 7.94 -0.60 14.44
C LEU A 437 6.68 0.25 14.51
N LYS A 438 5.90 0.21 13.43
CA LYS A 438 4.61 0.89 13.28
C LYS A 438 3.45 -0.09 13.42
N VAL A 439 3.62 -1.32 12.92
CA VAL A 439 2.58 -2.34 12.93
C VAL A 439 3.13 -3.64 13.49
N LEU A 440 2.51 -4.14 14.56
CA LEU A 440 2.72 -5.48 15.11
C LEU A 440 1.42 -6.27 15.00
N ARG A 441 1.43 -7.36 14.23
CA ARG A 441 0.33 -8.31 14.11
C ARG A 441 0.79 -9.71 14.48
N LEU A 442 0.20 -10.25 15.54
CA LEU A 442 0.40 -11.62 16.02
C LEU A 442 -0.95 -12.35 16.19
N ASP A 443 -2.05 -11.78 15.66
CA ASP A 443 -3.39 -12.31 15.84
C ASP A 443 -3.57 -13.72 15.26
N LYS A 444 -4.47 -14.52 15.86
CA LYS A 444 -4.77 -15.90 15.45
C LYS A 444 -3.53 -16.78 15.43
N ASN A 445 -2.96 -16.94 16.63
CA ASN A 445 -1.88 -17.86 16.96
C ASN A 445 -2.22 -18.59 18.27
N SER A 446 -1.28 -19.37 18.82
CA SER A 446 -1.38 -20.04 20.12
C SER A 446 -0.43 -19.44 21.17
N LEU A 447 -0.15 -18.13 21.09
CA LEU A 447 0.78 -17.45 21.99
C LEU A 447 0.25 -17.42 23.43
N THR A 448 1.16 -17.55 24.40
CA THR A 448 0.89 -17.67 25.84
C THR A 448 1.71 -16.66 26.66
N GLY A 449 1.58 -16.69 27.99
CA GLY A 449 2.32 -15.78 28.87
C GLY A 449 1.78 -14.35 28.84
N GLU A 450 2.56 -13.40 29.36
CA GLU A 450 2.14 -12.00 29.47
C GLU A 450 2.55 -11.16 28.25
N ILE A 451 1.89 -10.00 28.07
CA ILE A 451 2.36 -8.98 27.14
C ILE A 451 3.62 -8.34 27.75
N PRO A 452 4.80 -8.39 27.09
CA PRO A 452 6.03 -7.90 27.69
C PRO A 452 6.01 -6.38 27.88
N VAL A 453 6.45 -5.90 29.05
CA VAL A 453 6.48 -4.46 29.39
C VAL A 453 7.34 -3.65 28.41
N GLN A 454 8.35 -4.29 27.82
CA GLN A 454 9.26 -3.74 26.81
C GLN A 454 8.54 -3.29 25.53
N ILE A 455 7.29 -3.74 25.27
CA ILE A 455 6.50 -3.26 24.13
C ILE A 455 6.31 -1.74 24.14
N GLY A 456 6.33 -1.11 25.33
CA GLY A 456 6.28 0.34 25.49
C GLY A 456 7.51 1.09 24.95
N ASN A 457 8.57 0.40 24.55
CA ASN A 457 9.75 0.99 23.91
C ASN A 457 9.56 1.19 22.39
N CYS A 458 8.56 0.56 21.77
CA CYS A 458 8.23 0.69 20.34
C CYS A 458 7.53 2.03 20.08
N SER A 459 8.22 3.16 20.29
CA SER A 459 7.64 4.51 20.28
C SER A 459 6.98 4.95 18.96
N SER A 460 7.26 4.24 17.86
CA SER A 460 6.65 4.45 16.54
C SER A 460 5.34 3.67 16.31
N LEU A 461 4.89 2.85 17.27
CA LEU A 461 3.81 1.88 17.07
C LEU A 461 2.44 2.55 16.91
N THR A 462 1.82 2.34 15.75
CA THR A 462 0.47 2.83 15.41
C THR A 462 -0.60 1.74 15.52
N SER A 463 -0.23 0.46 15.35
CA SER A 463 -1.16 -0.67 15.42
C SER A 463 -0.56 -1.86 16.18
N LEU A 464 -1.27 -2.30 17.22
CA LEU A 464 -0.97 -3.47 18.04
C LEU A 464 -2.15 -4.44 17.99
N ILE A 465 -1.97 -5.59 17.32
CA ILE A 465 -3.02 -6.59 17.12
C ILE A 465 -2.51 -7.94 17.63
N LEU A 466 -3.03 -8.37 18.79
CA LEU A 466 -2.68 -9.61 19.49
C LEU A 466 -3.91 -10.51 19.71
N SER A 467 -5.03 -10.22 19.04
CA SER A 467 -6.31 -10.89 19.26
C SER A 467 -6.31 -12.36 18.85
N GLU A 468 -7.26 -13.14 19.39
CA GLU A 468 -7.38 -14.59 19.15
C GLU A 468 -6.08 -15.35 19.46
N ASN A 469 -5.66 -15.26 20.73
CA ASN A 469 -4.48 -15.95 21.28
C ASN A 469 -4.81 -16.51 22.69
N ASN A 470 -3.80 -17.01 23.41
CA ASN A 470 -3.91 -17.56 24.75
C ASN A 470 -3.09 -16.75 25.79
N LEU A 471 -2.95 -15.43 25.57
CA LEU A 471 -2.20 -14.51 26.43
C LEU A 471 -2.91 -14.32 27.78
N THR A 472 -2.13 -14.12 28.83
CA THR A 472 -2.53 -14.01 30.24
C THR A 472 -1.96 -12.76 30.91
N GLY A 473 -2.37 -12.48 32.14
CA GLY A 473 -1.83 -11.35 32.92
C GLY A 473 -2.42 -9.99 32.50
N PRO A 474 -1.95 -8.89 33.12
CA PRO A 474 -2.49 -7.55 32.88
C PRO A 474 -1.94 -6.89 31.62
N ILE A 475 -2.64 -5.86 31.12
CA ILE A 475 -2.05 -4.93 30.15
C ILE A 475 -0.95 -4.12 30.87
N PRO A 476 0.31 -4.12 30.40
CA PRO A 476 1.38 -3.35 31.03
C PRO A 476 1.08 -1.85 31.01
N THR A 477 1.40 -1.14 32.10
CA THR A 477 1.29 0.33 32.17
C THR A 477 2.13 1.04 31.09
N ALA A 478 3.22 0.40 30.64
CA ALA A 478 4.09 0.86 29.57
C ALA A 478 3.40 0.97 28.19
N VAL A 479 2.26 0.31 27.96
CA VAL A 479 1.43 0.54 26.75
C VAL A 479 0.97 2.00 26.67
N GLY A 480 0.83 2.68 27.82
CA GLY A 480 0.56 4.12 27.89
C GLY A 480 1.68 5.03 27.36
N ASN A 481 2.89 4.51 27.11
CA ASN A 481 3.99 5.27 26.52
C ASN A 481 3.90 5.36 24.99
N LEU A 482 3.02 4.57 24.35
CA LEU A 482 2.87 4.47 22.90
C LEU A 482 2.06 5.64 22.34
N THR A 483 2.61 6.86 22.40
CA THR A 483 1.89 8.10 22.05
C THR A 483 1.39 8.16 20.60
N THR A 484 1.94 7.34 19.70
CA THR A 484 1.56 7.22 18.28
C THR A 484 0.45 6.18 18.02
N ILE A 485 0.03 5.41 19.03
CA ILE A 485 -0.91 4.29 18.86
C ILE A 485 -2.31 4.76 18.44
N GLN A 486 -2.86 4.07 17.44
CA GLN A 486 -4.19 4.32 16.88
C GLN A 486 -5.11 3.10 17.04
N THR A 487 -4.54 1.90 16.94
CA THR A 487 -5.28 0.63 16.98
C THR A 487 -4.68 -0.30 18.03
N ILE A 488 -5.52 -0.75 18.96
CA ILE A 488 -5.20 -1.80 19.93
C ILE A 488 -6.30 -2.87 19.85
N ASP A 489 -5.97 -4.09 19.46
CA ASP A 489 -6.86 -5.24 19.56
C ASP A 489 -6.20 -6.37 20.37
N LEU A 490 -6.76 -6.63 21.54
CA LEU A 490 -6.35 -7.68 22.47
C LEU A 490 -7.49 -8.69 22.71
N SER A 491 -8.55 -8.64 21.90
CA SER A 491 -9.75 -9.45 22.11
C SER A 491 -9.50 -10.95 21.96
N SER A 492 -10.38 -11.78 22.55
CA SER A 492 -10.28 -13.24 22.50
C SER A 492 -8.94 -13.76 23.05
N ASN A 493 -8.67 -13.46 24.31
CA ASN A 493 -7.49 -13.89 25.07
C ASN A 493 -7.90 -14.27 26.51
N LYS A 494 -6.94 -14.50 27.40
CA LYS A 494 -7.14 -14.77 28.84
C LYS A 494 -6.51 -13.68 29.72
N LEU A 495 -6.45 -12.44 29.22
CA LEU A 495 -5.87 -11.30 29.95
C LEU A 495 -6.73 -10.92 31.16
N THR A 496 -6.09 -10.50 32.24
CA THR A 496 -6.69 -10.29 33.58
C THR A 496 -6.39 -8.89 34.13
N GLY A 497 -6.86 -8.61 35.35
CA GLY A 497 -6.55 -7.38 36.08
C GLY A 497 -7.34 -6.16 35.59
N THR A 498 -6.90 -4.97 36.04
CA THR A 498 -7.56 -3.69 35.75
C THR A 498 -6.89 -2.96 34.60
N LEU A 499 -7.66 -2.25 33.77
CA LEU A 499 -7.13 -1.41 32.70
C LEU A 499 -6.24 -0.26 33.25
N PRO A 500 -4.99 -0.09 32.76
CA PRO A 500 -4.12 1.01 33.19
C PRO A 500 -4.72 2.39 32.91
N LYS A 501 -4.64 3.28 33.92
CA LYS A 501 -5.12 4.68 33.81
C LYS A 501 -4.42 5.46 32.69
N GLN A 502 -3.19 5.08 32.37
CA GLN A 502 -2.36 5.68 31.33
C GLN A 502 -2.97 5.51 29.92
N LEU A 503 -3.82 4.48 29.69
CA LEU A 503 -4.50 4.30 28.40
C LEU A 503 -5.42 5.47 28.06
N SER A 504 -5.99 6.16 29.06
CA SER A 504 -6.83 7.36 28.84
C SER A 504 -6.08 8.55 28.24
N ASN A 505 -4.75 8.55 28.30
CA ASN A 505 -3.91 9.65 27.85
C ASN A 505 -3.34 9.45 26.43
N LEU A 506 -3.72 8.36 25.74
CA LEU A 506 -3.26 8.07 24.38
C LEU A 506 -3.95 9.03 23.38
N PRO A 507 -3.21 9.97 22.74
CA PRO A 507 -3.81 11.11 22.05
C PRO A 507 -4.40 10.77 20.68
N HIS A 508 -4.03 9.61 20.11
CA HIS A 508 -4.40 9.20 18.76
C HIS A 508 -5.19 7.89 18.70
N LEU A 509 -5.64 7.36 19.84
CA LEU A 509 -6.39 6.10 19.89
C LEU A 509 -7.73 6.22 19.17
N LEU A 510 -7.92 5.43 18.11
CA LEU A 510 -9.13 5.37 17.28
C LEU A 510 -9.89 4.06 17.52
N PHE A 511 -9.17 2.94 17.66
CA PHE A 511 -9.74 1.61 17.88
C PHE A 511 -9.12 0.93 19.09
N PHE A 512 -9.98 0.44 19.98
CA PHE A 512 -9.62 -0.34 21.16
C PHE A 512 -10.61 -1.49 21.30
N ASN A 513 -10.12 -2.72 21.42
CA ASN A 513 -10.93 -3.90 21.63
C ASN A 513 -10.24 -4.85 22.62
N ILE A 514 -10.98 -5.21 23.68
CA ILE A 514 -10.57 -6.14 24.73
C ILE A 514 -11.65 -7.20 25.00
N SER A 515 -12.65 -7.31 24.12
CA SER A 515 -13.75 -8.26 24.28
C SER A 515 -13.25 -9.71 24.43
N ARG A 516 -14.02 -10.57 25.11
CA ARG A 516 -13.68 -11.98 25.36
C ARG A 516 -12.33 -12.13 26.08
N ASN A 517 -12.27 -11.61 27.30
CA ASN A 517 -11.11 -11.67 28.21
C ASN A 517 -11.61 -11.80 29.66
N LEU A 518 -10.69 -11.72 30.64
CA LEU A 518 -10.96 -11.85 32.07
C LEU A 518 -10.64 -10.53 32.83
N PHE A 519 -10.76 -9.38 32.17
CA PHE A 519 -10.53 -8.08 32.79
C PHE A 519 -11.55 -7.76 33.90
N SER A 520 -11.11 -6.96 34.87
CA SER A 520 -11.92 -6.58 36.02
C SER A 520 -11.79 -5.11 36.43
N GLY A 521 -12.75 -4.64 37.23
CA GLY A 521 -12.80 -3.26 37.72
C GLY A 521 -13.46 -2.29 36.74
N ASN A 522 -13.32 -1.00 37.02
CA ASN A 522 -13.94 0.08 36.24
C ASN A 522 -13.03 0.49 35.06
N LEU A 523 -13.63 1.01 34.00
CA LEU A 523 -12.91 1.65 32.90
C LEU A 523 -12.15 2.90 33.40
N PRO A 524 -10.96 3.20 32.85
CA PRO A 524 -10.23 4.39 33.22
C PRO A 524 -10.93 5.63 32.64
N ALA A 525 -11.04 6.69 33.43
CA ALA A 525 -11.73 7.91 33.02
C ALA A 525 -10.96 8.63 31.90
N GLY A 526 -11.64 8.99 30.81
CA GLY A 526 -11.04 9.68 29.66
C GLY A 526 -12.02 9.77 28.49
N ASN A 527 -11.85 10.78 27.63
CA ASN A 527 -12.82 11.08 26.56
C ASN A 527 -13.11 9.87 25.66
N TYR A 528 -12.07 9.13 25.26
CA TYR A 528 -12.21 7.93 24.42
C TYR A 528 -13.04 6.82 25.11
N PHE A 529 -12.72 6.50 26.37
CA PHE A 529 -13.39 5.43 27.12
C PHE A 529 -14.83 5.78 27.54
N ASN A 530 -15.20 7.07 27.54
CA ASN A 530 -16.59 7.49 27.73
C ASN A 530 -17.47 7.18 26.50
N THR A 531 -16.87 7.08 25.31
CA THR A 531 -17.57 6.86 24.02
C THR A 531 -17.26 5.51 23.37
N ILE A 532 -16.54 4.62 24.06
CA ILE A 532 -16.16 3.31 23.53
C ILE A 532 -17.39 2.43 23.31
N SER A 533 -17.42 1.66 22.21
CA SER A 533 -18.50 0.72 21.95
C SER A 533 -18.56 -0.36 23.05
N PRO A 534 -19.73 -0.67 23.63
CA PRO A 534 -19.88 -1.80 24.54
C PRO A 534 -19.47 -3.15 23.93
N SER A 535 -19.50 -3.29 22.60
CA SER A 535 -19.01 -4.49 21.90
C SER A 535 -17.50 -4.69 22.06
N SER A 536 -16.71 -3.62 22.18
CA SER A 536 -15.25 -3.70 22.43
C SER A 536 -14.90 -4.18 23.84
N LEU A 537 -15.91 -4.27 24.72
CA LEU A 537 -15.78 -4.62 26.14
C LEU A 537 -16.54 -5.90 26.50
N SER A 538 -17.27 -6.51 25.55
CA SER A 538 -18.16 -7.65 25.80
C SER A 538 -17.39 -8.86 26.33
N ASP A 539 -18.12 -9.80 26.94
CA ASP A 539 -17.56 -11.08 27.39
C ASP A 539 -16.34 -10.96 28.33
N ASN A 540 -16.30 -9.86 29.10
CA ASN A 540 -15.45 -9.69 30.27
C ASN A 540 -16.36 -9.71 31.52
N PRO A 541 -16.32 -10.76 32.36
CA PRO A 541 -17.25 -10.88 33.49
C PRO A 541 -16.94 -9.92 34.64
N GLY A 542 -15.67 -9.60 34.87
CA GLY A 542 -15.24 -8.74 35.99
C GLY A 542 -15.34 -7.23 35.73
N LEU A 543 -15.53 -6.80 34.48
CA LEU A 543 -15.63 -5.38 34.14
C LEU A 543 -16.97 -4.80 34.58
N CYS A 544 -16.90 -3.60 35.14
CA CYS A 544 -18.00 -2.80 35.65
C CYS A 544 -17.89 -1.34 35.20
N GLY A 545 -18.93 -0.54 35.45
CA GLY A 545 -19.01 0.87 35.05
C GLY A 545 -20.28 1.19 34.28
N SER A 546 -20.52 2.49 34.08
CA SER A 546 -21.71 3.03 33.40
C SER A 546 -21.84 2.57 31.95
N VAL A 547 -20.74 2.52 31.19
CA VAL A 547 -20.69 2.08 29.78
C VAL A 547 -21.18 0.63 29.60
N LEU A 548 -20.98 -0.22 30.61
CA LEU A 548 -21.42 -1.62 30.63
C LEU A 548 -22.75 -1.83 31.36
N ASN A 549 -23.33 -0.78 31.95
CA ASN A 549 -24.48 -0.83 32.84
C ASN A 549 -24.34 -1.89 33.97
N ARG A 550 -23.16 -1.95 34.60
CA ARG A 550 -22.83 -2.92 35.66
C ARG A 550 -22.26 -2.21 36.88
N SER A 551 -22.85 -2.44 38.05
CA SER A 551 -22.34 -1.94 39.32
C SER A 551 -20.98 -2.54 39.66
N CYS A 552 -20.02 -1.70 40.05
CA CYS A 552 -18.74 -2.18 40.56
C CYS A 552 -18.89 -2.75 41.99
N PRO A 553 -18.22 -3.86 42.33
CA PRO A 553 -18.14 -4.32 43.71
C PRO A 553 -17.59 -3.20 44.59
N GLY A 554 -18.31 -2.85 45.64
CA GLY A 554 -17.93 -1.76 46.53
C GLY A 554 -16.60 -2.08 47.22
N VAL A 555 -15.57 -1.27 46.97
CA VAL A 555 -14.39 -1.25 47.84
C VAL A 555 -14.89 -0.77 49.19
N LEU A 556 -14.97 -1.68 50.16
CA LEU A 556 -15.19 -1.35 51.56
C LEU A 556 -14.17 -0.26 51.93
N PRO A 557 -14.61 0.94 52.37
CA PRO A 557 -13.69 1.96 52.82
C PRO A 557 -12.80 1.37 53.91
N LYS A 558 -11.48 1.60 53.83
CA LYS A 558 -10.60 1.33 54.97
C LYS A 558 -11.21 2.02 56.20
N PRO A 559 -11.36 1.33 57.35
CA PRO A 559 -11.96 1.94 58.52
C PRO A 559 -11.20 3.21 58.87
N ILE A 560 -11.94 4.31 59.03
CA ILE A 560 -11.38 5.60 59.44
C ILE A 560 -10.88 5.43 60.87
N VAL A 561 -9.57 5.29 61.04
CA VAL A 561 -8.94 5.31 62.37
C VAL A 561 -8.97 6.76 62.85
N LEU A 562 -10.04 7.11 63.57
CA LEU A 562 -10.10 8.36 64.32
C LEU A 562 -9.03 8.31 65.42
N ASN A 563 -8.00 9.13 65.28
CA ASN A 563 -6.91 9.25 66.26
C ASN A 563 -7.42 10.00 67.50
N PRO A 564 -7.58 9.36 68.67
CA PRO A 564 -8.20 9.98 69.84
C PRO A 564 -7.14 10.64 70.73
N ASN A 565 -6.46 11.67 70.22
CA ASN A 565 -5.51 12.49 71.00
C ASN A 565 -5.31 13.88 70.37
N SER A 566 -6.34 14.72 70.47
CA SER A 566 -6.23 16.18 70.29
C SER A 566 -6.94 16.89 71.43
N SER A 567 -6.25 17.03 72.55
CA SER A 567 -6.74 17.72 73.75
C SER A 567 -6.33 19.19 73.76
N SER A 568 -7.28 20.11 73.59
CA SER A 568 -7.19 21.49 74.08
C SER A 568 -8.55 22.21 74.01
N ASP A 569 -9.27 22.12 75.11
CA ASP A 569 -10.38 22.98 75.54
C ASP A 569 -9.81 24.20 76.33
N PRO A 570 -10.59 25.17 76.87
CA PRO A 570 -11.99 25.56 76.59
C PRO A 570 -12.23 27.11 76.53
N VAL A 571 -13.41 27.59 76.08
CA VAL A 571 -13.99 28.88 76.54
C VAL A 571 -15.55 28.89 76.58
N SER A 572 -16.10 29.33 77.72
CA SER A 572 -17.45 29.90 78.02
C SER A 572 -18.79 29.13 77.85
N ASN A 573 -19.38 28.86 79.01
CA ASN A 573 -20.79 28.62 79.42
C ASN A 573 -21.77 29.82 79.14
N PRO A 574 -23.07 29.81 79.56
CA PRO A 574 -24.06 28.72 79.85
C PRO A 574 -25.51 28.99 79.33
N ASN A 575 -26.45 28.01 79.42
CA ASN A 575 -27.80 28.17 80.05
C ASN A 575 -28.83 27.02 79.83
N SER A 576 -29.06 26.19 80.87
CA SER A 576 -30.37 25.63 81.28
C SER A 576 -31.04 24.49 80.42
N PRO A 577 -32.08 23.76 80.89
CA PRO A 577 -31.88 22.37 81.34
C PRO A 577 -32.95 21.32 80.92
N SER A 578 -32.83 20.09 81.47
CA SER A 578 -33.74 18.91 81.37
C SER A 578 -33.75 18.16 80.03
N ASP A 579 -34.11 16.87 79.93
CA ASP A 579 -33.70 15.62 80.64
C ASP A 579 -33.96 14.46 79.60
N ALA A 580 -33.60 13.17 79.72
CA ALA A 580 -33.14 12.40 80.86
C ALA A 580 -32.24 11.20 80.49
N ARG A 581 -31.51 10.73 81.51
CA ARG A 581 -31.19 9.33 81.88
C ARG A 581 -31.75 8.25 80.92
N HIS A 582 -30.95 7.29 80.44
CA HIS A 582 -30.37 6.22 81.27
C HIS A 582 -29.08 5.66 80.61
N LYS A 583 -27.95 5.51 81.34
CA LYS A 583 -27.48 4.31 82.09
C LYS A 583 -27.35 3.04 81.21
N LYS A 584 -26.39 2.11 81.32
CA LYS A 584 -25.24 1.78 82.21
C LYS A 584 -24.46 0.61 81.49
N ILE A 585 -23.21 0.18 81.74
CA ILE A 585 -22.06 0.55 82.61
C ILE A 585 -20.79 -0.04 81.91
N ILE A 586 -19.71 0.72 81.65
CA ILE A 586 -18.37 0.72 82.34
C ILE A 586 -17.36 -0.40 81.98
N PHE A 587 -16.20 0.02 81.42
CA PHE A 587 -14.80 -0.45 81.61
C PHE A 587 -14.46 -1.95 81.31
N SER A 588 -13.22 -2.37 80.98
CA SER A 588 -11.90 -1.72 81.07
C SER A 588 -10.80 -2.42 80.24
N ILE A 589 -9.66 -1.71 80.03
CA ILE A 589 -8.26 -2.20 79.97
C ILE A 589 -7.92 -3.25 78.87
N SER A 590 -7.18 -2.95 77.79
CA SER A 590 -5.80 -2.39 77.61
C SER A 590 -4.71 -3.46 77.46
N ALA A 591 -4.04 -3.47 76.30
CA ALA A 591 -2.58 -3.63 76.03
C ALA A 591 -2.38 -4.07 74.54
N LEU A 592 -1.49 -3.54 73.67
CA LEU A 592 -0.03 -3.28 73.72
C LEU A 592 0.75 -4.60 73.99
N VAL A 593 1.73 -5.10 73.23
CA VAL A 593 2.77 -4.61 72.28
C VAL A 593 3.10 -5.82 71.34
N ALA A 594 3.21 -5.75 70.01
CA ALA A 594 4.26 -5.23 69.10
C ALA A 594 5.56 -6.09 68.91
N ILE A 595 5.90 -6.33 67.63
CA ILE A 595 7.25 -6.49 67.00
C ILE A 595 8.08 -7.79 67.20
N GLY A 596 8.10 -8.62 66.13
CA GLY A 596 9.26 -9.28 65.45
C GLY A 596 10.21 -10.24 66.20
N PRO A 597 11.19 -10.90 65.52
CA PRO A 597 11.45 -10.98 64.07
C PRO A 597 11.44 -12.43 63.48
N LEU A 598 11.90 -12.58 62.23
CA LEU A 598 12.16 -13.82 61.46
C LEU A 598 13.16 -14.78 62.16
N PRO A 599 13.19 -16.09 61.81
CA PRO A 599 13.80 -16.56 60.54
C PRO A 599 12.85 -16.79 59.37
#